data_AF-A0A9Q1H147-F1
#
_entry.id   AF-A0A9Q1H147-F1
#
_cell.length_a   1.000
_cell.length_b   1.000
_cell.length_c   1.000
_cell.angle_alpha   90.00
_cell.angle_beta   90.00
_cell.angle_gamma   90.00
#
_symmetry.space_group_name_H-M   'P 1'
#
loop_
_entity.id
_entity.type
_entity.pdbx_description
1 polymer ?
#
loop_
_entity_poly.entity_id
_entity_poly.type
_entity_poly.pdbx_seq_one_letter_code
_entity_poly.pdbx_strand_id
1 'polypeptide(L)'
;MTHAFNVKQHIPGPTHRDGHTLDLIIARQSDIFIFEIYLSNYLASDHSAILCPLHIGHPPPQRIEIQTRKLNQFNIAAFQDAILSSPLYT
;
A
#
# COMPACT_ATOMS: atom_id res chain seq x y z
N MET A 1 22.05 -1.57 17.93
CA MET A 1 20.70 -1.05 18.27
C MET A 1 19.56 -1.93 17.73
N THR A 2 19.69 -2.58 16.58
CA THR A 2 18.61 -3.39 15.96
C THR A 2 18.24 -4.68 16.71
N HIS A 3 19.21 -5.35 17.32
CA HIS A 3 18.99 -6.61 18.05
C HIS A 3 18.06 -6.50 19.28
N ALA A 4 18.06 -5.36 19.96
CA ALA A 4 17.20 -5.14 21.13
C ALA A 4 15.71 -5.07 20.76
N PHE A 5 15.39 -4.79 19.49
CA PHE A 5 14.03 -4.57 19.01
C PHE A 5 13.55 -5.66 18.03
N ASN A 6 14.32 -6.75 17.87
CA ASN A 6 14.02 -7.84 16.94
C ASN A 6 13.77 -7.37 15.49
N VAL A 7 14.53 -6.35 15.06
CA VAL A 7 14.51 -5.81 13.70
C VAL A 7 15.83 -6.03 13.00
N LYS A 8 15.80 -6.11 11.68
CA LYS A 8 16.95 -6.20 10.79
C LYS A 8 16.99 -4.95 9.92
N GLN A 9 18.17 -4.35 9.82
CA GLN A 9 18.45 -3.33 8.83
C GLN A 9 19.01 -4.02 7.58
N HIS A 10 18.52 -3.63 6.40
CA HIS A 10 18.81 -4.35 5.16
C HIS A 10 19.70 -3.57 4.17
N ILE A 11 19.96 -2.28 4.37
CA ILE A 11 20.80 -1.51 3.43
C ILE A 11 22.27 -1.97 3.55
N PRO A 12 22.89 -2.45 2.46
CA PRO A 12 24.18 -3.12 2.53
C PRO A 12 25.39 -2.17 2.63
N GLY A 13 25.21 -0.87 2.43
CA GLY A 13 26.32 0.08 2.38
C GLY A 13 25.91 1.54 2.48
N PRO A 14 26.84 2.46 2.18
CA PRO A 14 26.57 3.89 2.13
C PRO A 14 25.46 4.23 1.13
N THR A 15 24.62 5.18 1.51
CA THR A 15 23.57 5.73 0.64
C THR A 15 23.91 7.15 0.22
N HIS A 16 24.70 7.87 1.01
CA HIS A 16 25.19 9.20 0.69
C HIS A 16 26.59 9.15 0.04
N ARG A 17 26.88 10.10 -0.86
CA ARG A 17 28.18 10.21 -1.57
C ARG A 17 29.40 10.31 -0.66
N ASP A 18 29.23 10.85 0.55
CA ASP A 18 30.33 10.98 1.53
C ASP A 18 30.57 9.69 2.34
N GLY A 19 29.98 8.55 1.93
CA GLY A 19 30.19 7.26 2.57
C GLY A 19 29.30 7.02 3.79
N HIS A 20 28.25 7.81 3.98
CA HIS A 20 27.31 7.65 5.09
C HIS A 20 26.10 6.81 4.70
N THR A 21 25.62 5.97 5.61
CA THR A 21 24.34 5.25 5.47
C THR A 21 23.28 6.01 6.26
N LEU A 22 22.55 6.89 5.59
CA LEU A 22 21.52 7.74 6.21
C LEU A 22 20.11 7.24 5.90
N ASP A 23 19.95 6.56 4.77
CA ASP A 23 18.70 5.99 4.31
C ASP A 23 18.66 4.51 4.70
N LEU A 24 17.58 4.08 5.37
CA LEU A 24 17.49 2.76 5.97
C LEU A 24 16.21 2.04 5.54
N ILE A 25 16.34 0.75 5.27
CA ILE A 25 15.23 -0.20 5.20
C ILE A 25 15.34 -1.11 6.41
N ILE A 26 14.29 -1.13 7.21
CA ILE A 26 14.22 -1.90 8.45
C ILE A 26 12.95 -2.74 8.43
N ALA A 27 13.07 -4.03 8.69
CA ALA A 27 11.94 -4.96 8.84
C ALA A 27 12.14 -5.81 10.09
N ARG A 28 11.12 -6.57 10.53
CA ARG A 28 11.34 -7.50 11.65
C ARG A 28 12.30 -8.60 11.22
N GLN A 29 13.07 -9.12 12.16
CA GLN A 29 13.99 -10.23 11.88
C GLN A 29 13.27 -11.48 11.35
N SER A 30 11.99 -11.67 11.73
CA SER A 30 11.13 -12.76 11.28
C SER A 30 10.53 -12.54 9.89
N ASP A 31 10.60 -11.32 9.35
CA ASP A 31 9.98 -10.98 8.08
C ASP A 31 10.88 -11.43 6.92
N ILE A 32 10.34 -12.26 6.03
CA ILE A 32 11.07 -12.85 4.90
C ILE A 32 10.65 -12.26 3.54
N PHE A 33 9.94 -11.14 3.52
CA PHE A 33 9.43 -10.55 2.27
C PHE A 33 10.46 -9.64 1.56
N ILE A 34 11.60 -9.35 2.19
CA ILE A 34 12.71 -8.56 1.61
C ILE A 34 13.82 -9.53 1.21
N PHE A 35 14.02 -9.73 -0.09
CA PHE A 35 15.03 -10.63 -0.63
C PHE A 35 16.22 -9.89 -1.25
N GLU A 36 15.96 -8.83 -2.00
CA GLU A 36 16.96 -8.12 -2.78
C GLU A 36 16.87 -6.61 -2.56
N ILE A 37 18.03 -5.95 -2.51
CA ILE A 37 18.14 -4.50 -2.42
C ILE A 37 19.14 -4.04 -3.46
N TYR A 38 18.71 -3.05 -4.23
CA TYR A 38 19.51 -2.42 -5.26
C TYR A 38 19.76 -0.97 -4.89
N LEU A 39 21.02 -0.56 -5.00
CA LEU A 39 21.45 0.83 -4.83
C LEU A 39 21.84 1.37 -6.20
N SER A 40 21.29 2.52 -6.57
CA SER A 40 21.62 3.22 -7.81
C SER A 40 22.18 4.60 -7.49
N ASN A 41 23.44 4.81 -7.87
CA ASN A 41 24.14 6.09 -7.76
C ASN A 41 24.20 6.86 -9.10
N TYR A 42 23.42 6.42 -10.09
CA TYR A 42 23.41 7.02 -11.44
C TYR A 42 22.64 8.34 -11.53
N LEU A 43 21.91 8.72 -10.49
CA LEU A 43 21.10 9.93 -10.46
C LEU A 43 21.94 11.14 -10.05
N ALA A 44 21.51 12.34 -10.43
CA ALA A 44 22.17 13.61 -10.09
C ALA A 44 21.99 14.03 -8.60
N SER A 45 21.67 13.09 -7.72
CA SER A 45 21.52 13.31 -6.28
C SER A 45 22.78 12.84 -5.55
N ASP A 46 23.03 13.45 -4.40
CA ASP A 46 24.04 13.00 -3.44
C ASP A 46 23.60 11.81 -2.59
N HIS A 47 22.35 11.41 -2.70
CA HIS A 47 21.81 10.16 -2.18
C HIS A 47 21.59 9.14 -3.32
N SER A 48 21.89 7.88 -3.01
CA SER A 48 21.62 6.73 -3.88
C SER A 48 20.13 6.40 -3.85
N ALA A 49 19.55 6.14 -5.01
CA ALA A 49 18.21 5.58 -5.07
C ALA A 49 18.23 4.12 -4.59
N ILE A 50 17.29 3.79 -3.71
CA ILE A 50 17.13 2.45 -3.16
C ILE A 50 15.91 1.81 -3.81
N LEU A 51 16.11 0.65 -4.45
CA LEU A 51 15.04 -0.19 -4.96
C LEU A 51 14.98 -1.49 -4.12
N CYS A 52 13.82 -1.74 -3.51
CA CYS A 52 13.58 -2.89 -2.64
C CYS A 52 12.27 -3.58 -3.04
N PRO A 53 12.31 -4.62 -3.87
CA PRO A 53 11.13 -5.41 -4.20
C PRO A 53 10.59 -6.14 -2.96
N LEU A 54 9.31 -5.94 -2.65
CA LEU A 54 8.63 -6.56 -1.51
C LEU A 54 7.80 -7.76 -2.00
N HIS A 55 8.15 -8.95 -1.53
CA HIS A 55 7.45 -10.20 -1.85
C HIS A 55 6.33 -10.44 -0.83
N ILE A 56 5.30 -9.59 -0.88
CA ILE A 56 4.14 -9.69 0.00
C ILE A 56 3.05 -10.40 -0.79
N GLY A 57 2.59 -11.55 -0.29
CA GLY A 57 1.47 -12.27 -0.89
C GLY A 57 0.21 -11.41 -0.87
N HIS A 58 -0.63 -11.55 -1.89
CA HIS A 58 -1.96 -10.94 -1.85
C HIS A 58 -2.77 -11.56 -0.71
N PRO A 59 -3.54 -10.75 0.05
CA PRO A 59 -4.49 -11.32 0.98
C PRO A 59 -5.46 -12.22 0.21
N PRO A 60 -5.96 -13.30 0.83
CA PRO A 60 -6.93 -14.16 0.19
C PRO A 60 -8.15 -13.35 -0.26
N PRO A 61 -8.74 -13.65 -1.42
CA PRO A 61 -9.92 -12.94 -1.88
C PRO A 61 -11.03 -13.09 -0.84
N GLN A 62 -11.49 -11.97 -0.30
CA GLN A 62 -12.57 -11.95 0.66
C GLN A 62 -13.90 -11.96 -0.10
N ARG A 63 -14.72 -12.99 0.14
CA ARG A 63 -16.12 -12.95 -0.30
C ARG A 63 -16.87 -11.96 0.58
N ILE A 64 -17.37 -10.90 -0.04
CA ILE A 64 -18.28 -9.95 0.61
C ILE A 64 -19.70 -10.20 0.14
N GLU A 65 -20.66 -10.09 1.04
CA GLU A 65 -22.08 -10.04 0.70
C GLU A 65 -22.47 -8.58 0.48
N ILE A 66 -22.93 -8.26 -0.73
CA ILE A 66 -23.38 -6.92 -1.08
C ILE A 66 -24.88 -7.01 -1.33
N GLN A 67 -25.65 -6.23 -0.57
CA GLN A 67 -27.08 -6.06 -0.85
C GLN A 67 -27.23 -5.07 -2.00
N THR A 68 -27.80 -5.54 -3.12
CA THR A 68 -28.09 -4.70 -4.28
C THR A 68 -29.60 -4.57 -4.48
N ARG A 69 -30.02 -3.40 -4.97
CA ARG A 69 -31.42 -3.20 -5.36
C ARG A 69 -31.67 -3.87 -6.71
N LYS A 70 -32.63 -4.79 -6.77
CA LYS A 70 -33.06 -5.41 -8.04
C LYS A 70 -33.74 -4.37 -8.93
N LEU A 71 -33.05 -3.91 -9.98
CA LEU A 71 -33.59 -2.93 -10.92
C LEU A 71 -34.73 -3.51 -11.78
N ASN A 72 -34.72 -4.81 -12.03
CA ASN A 72 -35.68 -5.50 -12.89
C ASN A 72 -37.05 -5.72 -12.21
N GLN A 73 -37.08 -5.63 -10.88
CA GLN A 73 -38.30 -5.72 -10.06
C GLN A 73 -38.63 -4.36 -9.42
N PHE A 74 -38.10 -3.29 -10.01
CA PHE A 74 -38.21 -1.95 -9.49
C PHE A 74 -39.52 -1.31 -9.97
N ASN A 75 -40.37 -0.89 -9.03
CA ASN A 75 -41.55 -0.13 -9.36
C ASN A 75 -41.15 1.32 -9.67
N ILE A 76 -41.05 1.63 -10.96
CA ILE A 76 -40.66 2.96 -11.45
C ILE A 76 -41.66 4.02 -10.99
N ALA A 77 -42.96 3.73 -11.03
CA ALA A 77 -43.99 4.69 -10.63
C ALA A 77 -43.86 5.07 -9.14
N ALA A 78 -43.75 4.07 -8.26
CA ALA A 78 -43.58 4.33 -6.82
C ALA A 78 -42.27 5.08 -6.51
N PHE A 79 -41.22 4.88 -7.30
CA PHE A 79 -39.97 5.63 -7.16
C PHE A 79 -40.09 7.07 -7.65
N GLN A 80 -40.78 7.30 -8.76
CA GLN A 80 -41.06 8.65 -9.25
C GLN A 80 -41.89 9.43 -8.23
N ASP A 81 -42.94 8.83 -7.69
CA ASP A 81 -43.75 9.44 -6.63
C ASP A 81 -42.90 9.77 -5.40
N ALA A 82 -42.01 8.87 -4.99
CA ALA A 82 -41.09 9.11 -3.90
C ALA A 82 -40.11 10.27 -4.19
N ILE A 83 -39.60 10.40 -5.41
CA ILE A 83 -38.75 11.53 -5.83
C ILE A 83 -39.55 12.84 -5.78
N LEU A 84 -40.75 12.87 -6.38
CA LEU A 84 -41.58 14.07 -6.46
C LEU A 84 -42.06 14.54 -5.08
N SER A 85 -42.29 13.61 -4.15
CA SER A 85 -42.64 13.91 -2.76
C SER A 85 -41.44 14.29 -1.88
N SER A 86 -40.22 14.18 -2.41
CA SER A 86 -39.00 14.49 -1.66
C SER A 86 -38.85 16.01 -1.47
N PRO A 87 -38.49 16.49 -0.26
CA PRO A 87 -38.20 17.91 -0.03
C PRO A 87 -36.98 18.43 -0.79
N LEU A 88 -36.20 17.53 -1.42
CA LEU A 88 -35.07 17.87 -2.28
C LEU A 88 -35.47 18.09 -3.75
N TYR A 89 -36.74 17.81 -4.11
CA TYR A 89 -37.28 18.04 -5.44
C TYR A 89 -38.03 19.39 -5.43
N THR A 90 -37.44 20.40 -6.08
CA THR A 90 -37.97 21.76 -6.26
C THR A 90 -38.24 22.06 -7.72
#